data_AF-A0A7X9A133-F1
#
_entry.id   AF-A0A7X9A133-F1
#
_cell.length_a   1.000
_cell.length_b   1.000
_cell.length_c   1.000
_cell.angle_alpha   90.00
_cell.angle_beta   90.00
_cell.angle_gamma   90.00
#
_symmetry.space_group_name_H-M   'P 1'
#
loop_
_entity.id
_entity.type
_entity.pdbx_description
1 polymer ?
#
loop_
_entity_poly.entity_id
_entity_poly.type
_entity_poly.pdbx_seq_one_letter_code
_entity_poly.pdbx_strand_id
1 'polypeptide(L)'
;MVSSTVQYLHPADWSGARNAWQVRQDLWRMGRFEWVDARGWQQMVDDGVATVIDVRTPPEVKPRELDPVTEMPGEIRRIHWPVEDINHETFWERNSPYPMHPDAYQDTMETFGDRVATAISTVLDAWQNGGTVLHCTAGRDRTGLVLGLVLQLPDIPGGAADWDEQQRVYASGAHGINEHHRTSPIPHPYESYLEPDAFQRELSDRLASYRRFLQEWPGDRVLELLKQNNTQ
;
A
#
# COMPACT_ATOMS: atom_id res chain seq x y z
N MET A 1 -12.16 3.82 30.62
CA MET A 1 -11.55 3.09 29.49
C MET A 1 -11.88 3.86 28.24
N VAL A 2 -10.94 4.65 27.72
CA VAL A 2 -11.16 5.39 26.48
C VAL A 2 -11.20 4.33 25.37
N SER A 3 -12.38 4.13 24.80
CA SER A 3 -12.53 3.43 23.52
C SER A 3 -11.74 4.25 22.50
N SER A 4 -10.49 3.88 22.24
CA SER A 4 -9.73 4.51 21.16
C SER A 4 -10.25 3.95 19.86
N THR A 5 -11.31 4.55 19.32
CA THR A 5 -11.65 4.34 17.92
C THR A 5 -10.43 4.74 17.11
N VAL A 6 -9.83 3.78 16.38
CA VAL A 6 -8.74 4.09 15.45
C VAL A 6 -9.27 5.14 14.48
N GLN A 7 -8.73 6.35 14.53
CA GLN A 7 -9.03 7.36 13.53
C GLN A 7 -8.37 6.93 12.22
N TYR A 8 -9.03 7.10 11.09
CA TYR A 8 -8.42 6.86 9.78
C TYR A 8 -7.72 8.12 9.28
N LEU A 9 -6.88 7.96 8.27
CA LEU A 9 -6.25 9.05 7.53
C LEU A 9 -7.32 9.93 6.86
N HIS A 10 -6.91 11.10 6.39
CA HIS A 10 -7.75 11.92 5.53
C HIS A 10 -7.92 11.23 4.17
N PRO A 11 -9.16 11.00 3.69
CA PRO A 11 -9.38 10.40 2.38
C PRO A 11 -8.94 11.36 1.28
N ALA A 12 -8.36 10.83 0.21
CA ALA A 12 -8.11 11.58 -1.01
C ALA A 12 -9.36 11.50 -1.90
N ASP A 13 -9.99 12.65 -2.18
CA ASP A 13 -11.27 12.73 -2.88
C ASP A 13 -11.11 12.70 -4.41
N TRP A 14 -10.46 11.63 -4.90
CA TRP A 14 -10.24 11.40 -6.32
C TRP A 14 -11.33 10.51 -6.90
N SER A 15 -12.05 11.02 -7.89
CA SER A 15 -13.14 10.31 -8.55
C SER A 15 -12.66 8.98 -9.14
N GLY A 16 -13.45 7.93 -8.92
CA GLY A 16 -13.08 6.57 -9.34
C GLY A 16 -12.05 5.89 -8.44
N ALA A 17 -11.14 6.62 -7.78
CA ALA A 17 -10.18 6.02 -6.86
C ALA A 17 -10.90 5.25 -5.73
N ARG A 18 -10.25 4.21 -5.23
CA ARG A 18 -10.73 3.45 -4.07
C ARG A 18 -9.58 3.28 -3.09
N ASN A 19 -9.95 3.22 -1.81
CA ASN A 19 -9.00 3.07 -0.72
C ASN A 19 -7.89 4.15 -0.76
N ALA A 20 -8.23 5.35 -1.21
CA ALA A 20 -7.31 6.45 -1.43
C ALA A 20 -7.20 7.33 -0.18
N TRP A 21 -5.99 7.48 0.35
CA TRP A 21 -5.74 8.18 1.61
C TRP A 21 -4.45 8.97 1.55
N GLN A 22 -4.45 10.16 2.16
CA GLN A 22 -3.23 10.94 2.38
C GLN A 22 -2.48 10.39 3.60
N VAL A 23 -1.28 9.87 3.38
CA VAL A 23 -0.42 9.29 4.42
C VAL A 23 0.32 10.41 5.15
N ARG A 24 0.99 11.25 4.37
CA ARG A 24 1.65 12.50 4.80
C ARG A 24 1.46 13.55 3.71
N GLN A 25 1.93 14.76 3.95
CA GLN A 25 1.99 15.77 2.90
C GLN A 25 2.73 15.20 1.68
N ASP A 26 2.12 15.33 0.50
CA ASP A 26 2.64 14.86 -0.79
C ASP A 26 2.88 13.35 -0.91
N LEU A 27 2.37 12.54 0.03
CA LEU A 27 2.44 11.08 -0.01
C LEU A 27 1.06 10.46 0.21
N TRP A 28 0.62 9.66 -0.76
CA TRP A 28 -0.67 9.00 -0.75
C TRP A 28 -0.55 7.50 -0.97
N ARG A 29 -1.60 6.79 -0.55
CA ARG A 29 -1.86 5.39 -0.88
C ARG A 29 -3.18 5.24 -1.58
N MET A 30 -3.31 4.24 -2.45
CA MET A 30 -4.62 3.85 -3.00
C MET A 30 -4.65 2.37 -3.38
N GLY A 31 -5.82 1.89 -3.82
CA GLY A 31 -5.93 0.66 -4.59
C GLY A 31 -5.46 0.85 -6.04
N ARG A 32 -5.75 -0.12 -6.90
CA ARG A 32 -5.29 -0.10 -8.29
C ARG A 32 -5.72 1.15 -9.07
N PHE A 33 -4.81 1.73 -9.84
CA PHE A 33 -5.04 2.98 -10.57
C PHE A 33 -6.11 2.84 -11.66
N GLU A 34 -6.39 1.64 -12.17
CA GLU A 34 -7.39 1.46 -13.23
C GLU A 34 -8.82 1.81 -12.76
N TRP A 35 -9.04 1.96 -11.45
CA TRP A 35 -10.32 2.47 -10.93
C TRP A 35 -10.50 3.98 -11.10
N VAL A 36 -9.40 4.74 -11.23
CA VAL A 36 -9.42 6.20 -11.35
C VAL A 36 -10.02 6.59 -12.70
N ASP A 37 -11.04 7.44 -12.67
CA ASP A 37 -11.65 7.96 -13.89
C ASP A 37 -10.94 9.25 -14.38
N ALA A 38 -11.36 9.79 -15.52
CA ALA A 38 -10.74 10.99 -16.10
C ALA A 38 -10.79 12.21 -15.16
N ARG A 39 -11.85 12.35 -14.35
CA ARG A 39 -11.93 13.43 -13.35
C ARG A 39 -10.97 13.17 -12.19
N GLY A 40 -10.89 11.93 -11.71
CA GLY A 40 -9.96 11.53 -10.66
C GLY A 40 -8.52 11.79 -11.04
N TRP A 41 -8.15 11.51 -12.28
CA TRP A 41 -6.82 11.83 -12.79
C TRP A 41 -6.51 13.32 -12.76
N GLN A 42 -7.46 14.16 -13.19
CA GLN A 42 -7.28 15.62 -13.10
C GLN A 42 -7.17 16.09 -11.64
N GLN A 43 -7.98 15.53 -10.73
CA GLN A 43 -7.89 15.86 -9.30
C GLN A 43 -6.54 15.45 -8.70
N MET A 44 -5.97 14.31 -9.12
CA MET A 44 -4.62 13.92 -8.71
C MET A 44 -3.58 14.93 -9.19
N VAL A 45 -3.67 15.41 -10.43
CA VAL A 45 -2.79 16.47 -10.96
C VAL A 45 -2.96 17.76 -10.16
N ASP A 46 -4.19 18.17 -9.89
CA ASP A 46 -4.51 19.40 -9.15
C ASP A 46 -4.00 19.33 -7.68
N ASP A 47 -4.04 18.15 -7.08
CA ASP A 47 -3.47 17.88 -5.74
C ASP A 47 -1.94 17.74 -5.74
N GLY A 48 -1.29 17.87 -6.90
CA GLY A 48 0.17 17.87 -7.06
C GLY A 48 0.80 16.48 -7.20
N VAL A 49 0.02 15.43 -7.49
CA VAL A 49 0.57 14.11 -7.80
C VAL A 49 1.41 14.18 -9.08
N ALA A 50 2.68 13.79 -8.95
CA ALA A 50 3.64 13.72 -10.04
C ALA A 50 4.06 12.28 -10.36
N THR A 51 3.97 11.35 -9.40
CA THR A 51 4.38 9.95 -9.59
C THR A 51 3.37 8.96 -9.01
N VAL A 52 3.05 7.91 -9.78
CA VAL A 52 2.29 6.73 -9.33
C VAL A 52 3.18 5.50 -9.40
N ILE A 53 3.39 4.86 -8.25
CA ILE A 53 4.22 3.65 -8.07
C ILE A 53 3.30 2.45 -7.90
N ASP A 54 3.37 1.53 -8.86
CA ASP A 54 2.64 0.27 -8.91
C ASP A 54 3.54 -0.87 -8.45
N VAL A 55 3.18 -1.53 -7.34
CA VAL A 55 3.97 -2.67 -6.81
C VAL A 55 3.36 -4.04 -7.09
N ARG A 56 2.38 -4.12 -8.00
CA ARG A 56 1.74 -5.38 -8.36
C ARG A 56 2.63 -6.27 -9.22
N THR A 57 2.36 -7.57 -9.20
CA THR A 57 2.96 -8.49 -10.17
C THR A 57 2.44 -8.20 -11.59
N PRO A 58 3.22 -8.46 -12.66
CA PRO A 58 2.80 -8.15 -14.02
C PRO A 58 1.43 -8.69 -14.44
N PRO A 59 1.01 -9.93 -14.07
CA PRO A 59 -0.31 -10.46 -14.46
C PRO A 59 -1.51 -9.72 -13.85
N GLU A 60 -1.31 -8.98 -12.76
CA GLU A 60 -2.35 -8.18 -12.11
C GLU A 60 -2.57 -6.83 -12.79
N VAL A 61 -1.61 -6.38 -13.59
CA VAL A 61 -1.63 -5.09 -14.30
C VAL A 61 -2.41 -5.25 -15.61
N LYS A 62 -3.73 -5.11 -15.53
CA LYS A 62 -4.62 -5.09 -16.70
C LYS A 62 -5.96 -4.46 -16.35
N PRO A 63 -6.61 -3.75 -17.29
CA PRO A 63 -8.00 -3.32 -17.13
C PRO A 63 -8.95 -4.51 -16.95
N ARG A 64 -10.07 -4.26 -16.26
CA ARG A 64 -11.21 -5.17 -16.06
C ARG A 64 -12.45 -4.57 -16.72
N GLU A 65 -13.47 -5.39 -16.92
CA GLU A 65 -14.68 -5.04 -17.68
C GLU A 65 -15.39 -3.75 -17.19
N LEU A 66 -15.36 -3.48 -15.89
CA LEU A 66 -16.03 -2.31 -15.29
C LEU A 66 -15.09 -1.13 -15.00
N ASP A 67 -13.81 -1.24 -15.36
CA ASP A 67 -12.87 -0.13 -15.18
C ASP A 67 -13.19 0.97 -16.20
N PRO A 68 -13.08 2.27 -15.82
CA PRO A 68 -13.21 3.37 -16.76
C PRO A 68 -12.16 3.27 -17.89
N VAL A 69 -12.58 3.61 -19.10
CA VAL A 69 -11.66 3.76 -20.23
C VAL A 69 -11.09 5.18 -20.19
N THR A 70 -9.95 5.34 -19.53
CA THR A 70 -9.23 6.61 -19.42
C THR A 70 -7.72 6.40 -19.55
N GLU A 71 -7.02 7.42 -19.99
CA GLU A 71 -5.56 7.47 -20.02
C GLU A 71 -5.04 8.24 -18.81
N MET A 72 -3.88 7.83 -18.29
CA MET A 72 -3.16 8.59 -17.26
C MET A 72 -2.61 9.87 -17.89
N PRO A 73 -2.78 11.05 -17.25
CA PRO A 73 -2.22 12.31 -17.73
C PRO A 73 -0.70 12.22 -17.91
N GLY A 74 -0.17 12.89 -18.94
CA GLY A 74 1.28 12.87 -19.25
C GLY A 74 2.15 13.56 -18.19
N GLU A 75 1.53 14.35 -17.32
CA GLU A 75 2.11 15.00 -16.15
C GLU A 75 2.46 14.00 -15.04
N ILE A 76 1.78 12.84 -15.01
CA ILE A 76 1.99 11.81 -13.99
C ILE A 76 2.90 10.73 -14.56
N ARG A 77 4.05 10.55 -13.92
CA ARG A 77 4.96 9.44 -14.24
C ARG A 77 4.48 8.16 -13.56
N ARG A 78 4.32 7.10 -14.35
CA ARG A 78 4.11 5.75 -13.82
C ARG A 78 5.44 5.02 -13.63
N ILE A 79 5.63 4.41 -12.47
CA ILE A 79 6.71 3.47 -12.19
C ILE A 79 6.10 2.13 -11.79
N HIS A 80 6.56 1.03 -12.40
CA HIS A 80 6.08 -0.32 -12.07
C HIS A 80 7.24 -1.16 -11.50
N TRP A 81 7.17 -1.48 -10.21
CA TRP A 81 8.15 -2.28 -9.48
C TRP A 81 7.48 -3.37 -8.63
N PRO A 82 7.25 -4.57 -9.19
CA PRO A 82 6.71 -5.69 -8.44
C PRO A 82 7.57 -6.02 -7.21
N VAL A 83 6.95 -6.05 -6.03
CA VAL A 83 7.61 -6.47 -4.77
C VAL A 83 7.62 -7.99 -4.57
N GLU A 84 6.91 -8.72 -5.41
CA GLU A 84 6.82 -10.18 -5.43
C GLU A 84 7.14 -10.67 -6.85
N ASP A 85 7.64 -11.91 -6.97
CA ASP A 85 7.80 -12.59 -8.26
C ASP A 85 6.75 -13.69 -8.43
N ILE A 86 5.90 -13.56 -9.46
CA ILE A 86 4.86 -14.54 -9.75
C ILE A 86 5.43 -15.93 -10.10
N ASN A 87 6.68 -16.01 -10.54
CA ASN A 87 7.31 -17.28 -10.93
C ASN A 87 7.98 -18.00 -9.76
N HIS A 88 7.99 -17.42 -8.57
CA HIS A 88 8.60 -18.04 -7.39
C HIS A 88 7.63 -19.04 -6.73
N GLU A 89 7.47 -20.22 -7.34
CA GLU A 89 6.45 -21.23 -6.98
C GLU A 89 6.36 -21.50 -5.47
N THR A 90 7.50 -21.77 -4.81
CA THR A 90 7.51 -22.12 -3.39
C THR A 90 7.02 -20.99 -2.47
N PHE A 91 7.09 -19.72 -2.90
CA PHE A 91 6.54 -18.59 -2.14
C PHE A 91 5.02 -18.61 -2.20
N TRP A 92 4.46 -18.86 -3.39
CA TRP A 92 3.00 -18.95 -3.58
C TRP A 92 2.40 -20.17 -2.89
N GLU A 93 3.13 -21.28 -2.80
CA GLU A 93 2.73 -22.45 -2.03
C GLU A 93 2.63 -22.14 -0.53
N ARG A 94 3.63 -21.43 0.03
CA ARG A 94 3.63 -21.02 1.45
C ARG A 94 2.56 -19.97 1.78
N ASN A 95 2.23 -19.12 0.82
CA ASN A 95 1.30 -18.00 1.00
C ASN A 95 -0.03 -18.18 0.26
N SER A 96 -0.47 -19.41 0.05
CA SER A 96 -1.73 -19.71 -0.64
C SER A 96 -2.95 -19.19 0.14
N PRO A 97 -4.00 -18.65 -0.54
CA PRO A 97 -4.11 -18.46 -1.99
C PRO A 97 -3.35 -17.25 -2.54
N TYR A 98 -2.98 -16.29 -1.67
CA TYR A 98 -2.10 -15.15 -1.91
C TYR A 98 -1.76 -14.48 -0.56
N PRO A 99 -0.66 -13.69 -0.45
CA PRO A 99 -0.23 -13.07 0.81
C PRO A 99 -1.17 -11.90 1.21
N MET A 100 -2.25 -12.24 1.92
CA MET A 100 -3.33 -11.33 2.28
C MET A 100 -3.33 -10.87 3.74
N HIS A 101 -2.25 -11.15 4.49
CA HIS A 101 -2.13 -10.86 5.91
C HIS A 101 -0.69 -10.44 6.26
N PRO A 102 -0.45 -9.56 7.26
CA PRO A 102 0.90 -9.17 7.66
C PRO A 102 1.80 -10.32 8.14
N ASP A 103 1.25 -11.49 8.48
CA ASP A 103 2.07 -12.68 8.80
C ASP A 103 2.95 -13.12 7.60
N ALA A 104 2.54 -12.79 6.37
CA ALA A 104 3.31 -13.08 5.15
C ALA A 104 4.46 -12.08 4.92
N TYR A 105 4.53 -10.98 5.66
CA TYR A 105 5.50 -9.92 5.39
C TYR A 105 6.93 -10.38 5.62
N GLN A 106 7.17 -11.16 6.68
CA GLN A 106 8.52 -11.67 6.95
C GLN A 106 9.00 -12.63 5.86
N ASP A 107 8.14 -13.53 5.39
CA ASP A 107 8.46 -14.43 4.26
C ASP A 107 8.67 -13.64 2.95
N THR A 108 7.92 -12.56 2.75
CA THR A 108 8.12 -11.62 1.63
C THR A 108 9.49 -10.95 1.71
N MET A 109 9.91 -10.49 2.89
CA MET A 109 11.23 -9.88 3.08
C MET A 109 12.38 -10.88 2.90
N GLU A 110 12.20 -12.12 3.36
CA GLU A 110 13.20 -13.19 3.21
C GLU A 110 13.35 -13.64 1.75
N THR A 111 12.26 -13.63 0.99
CA THR A 111 12.24 -14.08 -0.40
C THR A 111 12.58 -12.97 -1.40
N PHE A 112 12.12 -11.74 -1.15
CA PHE A 112 12.11 -10.62 -2.10
C PHE A 112 12.61 -9.29 -1.49
N GLY A 113 13.49 -9.36 -0.49
CA GLY A 113 13.97 -8.17 0.22
C GLY A 113 14.59 -7.10 -0.69
N ASP A 114 15.27 -7.50 -1.77
CA ASP A 114 15.83 -6.64 -2.82
C ASP A 114 14.74 -5.86 -3.59
N ARG A 115 13.66 -6.53 -3.95
CA ARG A 115 12.50 -5.91 -4.61
C ARG A 115 11.80 -4.92 -3.69
N VAL A 116 11.63 -5.28 -2.41
CA VAL A 116 11.07 -4.38 -1.40
C VAL A 116 11.98 -3.17 -1.18
N ALA A 117 13.30 -3.37 -1.09
CA ALA A 117 14.28 -2.30 -0.98
C ALA A 117 14.18 -1.32 -2.17
N THR A 118 14.07 -1.85 -3.38
CA THR A 118 13.90 -1.06 -4.61
C THR A 118 12.59 -0.25 -4.58
N ALA A 119 11.49 -0.84 -4.10
CA ALA A 119 10.22 -0.13 -3.93
C ALA A 119 10.31 1.00 -2.90
N ILE A 120 10.96 0.76 -1.76
CA ILE A 120 11.20 1.79 -0.72
C ILE A 120 12.03 2.95 -1.30
N SER A 121 13.17 2.65 -1.94
CA SER A 121 14.01 3.68 -2.56
C SER A 121 13.24 4.48 -3.63
N THR A 122 12.41 3.81 -4.42
CA THR A 122 11.58 4.48 -5.44
C THR A 122 10.56 5.43 -4.81
N VAL A 123 9.91 5.02 -3.72
CA VAL A 123 8.98 5.89 -2.98
C VAL A 123 9.69 7.11 -2.41
N LEU A 124 10.87 6.91 -1.80
CA LEU A 124 11.65 8.01 -1.22
C LEU A 124 12.11 9.02 -2.28
N ASP A 125 12.68 8.54 -3.39
CA ASP A 125 13.11 9.38 -4.50
C ASP A 125 11.93 10.14 -5.12
N ALA A 126 10.83 9.46 -5.42
CA ALA A 126 9.66 10.10 -5.99
C ALA A 126 9.06 11.16 -5.05
N TRP A 127 8.92 10.84 -3.77
CA TRP A 127 8.31 11.72 -2.77
C TRP A 127 9.16 12.98 -2.50
N GLN A 128 10.49 12.87 -2.55
CA GLN A 128 11.38 14.02 -2.46
C GLN A 128 11.24 14.98 -3.66
N ASN A 129 10.82 14.47 -4.82
CA ASN A 129 10.72 15.23 -6.07
C ASN A 129 9.28 15.68 -6.40
N GLY A 130 8.27 15.27 -5.62
CA GLY A 130 6.89 15.71 -5.81
C GLY A 130 5.86 14.73 -5.24
N GLY A 131 4.58 15.05 -5.48
CA GLY A 131 3.47 14.25 -4.99
C GLY A 131 3.53 12.80 -5.46
N THR A 132 3.48 11.86 -4.52
CA THR A 132 3.73 10.44 -4.81
C THR A 132 2.61 9.56 -4.28
N VAL A 133 2.13 8.67 -5.14
CA VAL A 133 1.11 7.66 -4.82
C VAL A 133 1.74 6.28 -4.88
N LEU A 134 1.65 5.51 -3.81
CA LEU A 134 2.01 4.09 -3.80
C LEU A 134 0.73 3.23 -3.79
N HIS A 135 0.64 2.25 -4.68
CA HIS A 135 -0.50 1.34 -4.72
C HIS A 135 -0.12 -0.09 -5.08
N CYS A 136 -1.01 -1.02 -4.70
CA CYS A 136 -1.03 -2.39 -5.20
C CYS A 136 -2.41 -2.68 -5.82
N THR A 137 -2.94 -3.91 -5.72
CA THR A 137 -4.29 -4.23 -6.19
C THR A 137 -5.36 -3.63 -5.28
N ALA A 138 -5.32 -3.98 -3.99
CA ALA A 138 -6.30 -3.52 -3.00
C ALA A 138 -5.86 -2.25 -2.25
N GLY A 139 -4.57 -1.91 -2.30
CA GLY A 139 -4.02 -0.83 -1.50
C GLY A 139 -3.93 -1.14 -0.01
N ARG A 140 -3.90 -2.42 0.39
CA ARG A 140 -3.81 -2.87 1.79
C ARG A 140 -2.45 -3.49 2.12
N ASP A 141 -2.18 -4.70 1.61
CA ASP A 141 -1.08 -5.55 2.08
C ASP A 141 0.29 -5.08 1.55
N ARG A 142 0.62 -5.30 0.27
CA ARG A 142 1.91 -4.82 -0.31
C ARG A 142 2.17 -3.32 -0.12
N THR A 143 1.12 -2.49 -0.23
CA THR A 143 1.21 -1.07 0.07
C THR A 143 1.51 -0.81 1.55
N GLY A 144 0.90 -1.56 2.46
CA GLY A 144 1.15 -1.49 3.90
C GLY A 144 2.53 -1.98 4.28
N LEU A 145 3.05 -3.03 3.63
CA LEU A 145 4.44 -3.49 3.80
C LEU A 145 5.43 -2.37 3.45
N VAL A 146 5.34 -1.83 2.23
CA VAL A 146 6.30 -0.81 1.76
C VAL A 146 6.17 0.48 2.56
N LEU A 147 4.95 1.00 2.77
CA LEU A 147 4.76 2.22 3.58
C LEU A 147 5.18 2.03 5.03
N GLY A 148 4.93 0.86 5.61
CA GLY A 148 5.35 0.56 6.97
C GLY A 148 6.85 0.69 7.16
N LEU A 149 7.62 0.13 6.23
CA LEU A 149 9.08 0.21 6.22
C LEU A 149 9.59 1.61 5.86
N VAL A 150 8.96 2.31 4.91
CA VAL A 150 9.27 3.73 4.62
C VAL A 150 9.13 4.57 5.89
N LEU A 151 8.04 4.38 6.64
CA LEU A 151 7.73 5.14 7.85
C LEU A 151 8.60 4.75 9.07
N GLN A 152 9.38 3.68 9.00
CA GLN A 152 10.39 3.36 10.02
C GLN A 152 11.66 4.21 9.91
N LEU A 153 11.88 4.85 8.75
CA LEU A 153 13.12 5.56 8.48
C LEU A 153 13.17 6.89 9.27
N PRO A 154 14.31 7.22 9.90
CA PRO A 154 14.44 8.46 10.66
C PRO A 154 14.52 9.72 9.79
N ASP A 155 15.08 9.60 8.58
CA ASP A 155 15.44 10.74 7.72
C ASP A 155 14.36 11.12 6.68
N ILE A 156 13.10 10.79 6.95
CA ILE A 156 11.97 11.17 6.10
C ILE A 156 11.30 12.47 6.59
N PRO A 157 10.57 13.21 5.74
CA PRO A 157 9.77 14.36 6.19
C PRO A 157 8.84 14.01 7.35
N GLY A 158 9.02 14.65 8.51
CA GLY A 158 8.28 14.37 9.75
C GLY A 158 8.92 13.32 10.68
N GLY A 159 10.03 12.71 10.28
CA GLY A 159 10.74 11.68 11.05
C GLY A 159 10.05 10.32 11.03
N ALA A 160 10.65 9.34 11.72
CA ALA A 160 10.08 8.00 11.87
C ALA A 160 8.71 8.08 12.56
N ALA A 161 7.74 7.32 12.03
CA ALA A 161 6.40 7.23 12.57
C ALA A 161 6.40 6.50 13.92
N ASP A 162 5.59 6.99 14.86
CA ASP A 162 5.26 6.22 16.06
C ASP A 162 4.22 5.13 15.74
N TRP A 163 3.89 4.32 16.75
CA TRP A 163 2.91 3.25 16.58
C TRP A 163 1.51 3.78 16.24
N ASP A 164 1.12 4.95 16.77
CA ASP A 164 -0.20 5.51 16.54
C ASP A 164 -0.37 5.97 15.09
N GLU A 165 0.68 6.47 14.45
CA GLU A 165 0.70 6.74 13.02
C GLU A 165 0.74 5.44 12.20
N GLN A 166 1.61 4.49 12.53
CA GLN A 166 1.72 3.20 11.82
C GLN A 166 0.38 2.46 11.77
N GLN A 167 -0.31 2.34 12.92
CA GLN A 167 -1.61 1.69 12.98
C GLN A 167 -2.66 2.47 12.17
N ARG A 168 -2.62 3.81 12.16
CA ARG A 168 -3.54 4.67 11.40
C ARG A 168 -3.44 4.41 9.92
N VAL A 169 -2.20 4.38 9.42
CA VAL A 169 -1.88 4.17 8.01
C VAL A 169 -2.40 2.80 7.58
N TYR A 170 -2.02 1.74 8.28
CA TYR A 170 -2.45 0.38 7.96
C TYR A 170 -3.99 0.21 8.07
N ALA A 171 -4.59 0.69 9.15
CA ALA A 171 -6.03 0.58 9.41
C ALA A 171 -6.87 1.30 8.34
N SER A 172 -6.40 2.44 7.83
CA SER A 172 -7.08 3.16 6.73
C SER A 172 -7.11 2.31 5.46
N GLY A 173 -5.99 1.67 5.12
CA GLY A 173 -5.90 0.73 4.01
C GLY A 173 -6.81 -0.48 4.16
N ALA A 174 -6.92 -1.05 5.37
CA ALA A 174 -7.81 -2.16 5.65
C ALA A 174 -9.29 -1.74 5.60
N HIS A 175 -9.62 -0.56 6.13
CA HIS A 175 -10.97 -0.03 6.15
C HIS A 175 -11.47 0.32 4.75
N GLY A 176 -10.67 1.02 3.95
CA GLY A 176 -11.09 1.44 2.61
C GLY A 176 -11.33 0.26 1.65
N ILE A 177 -10.55 -0.83 1.76
CA ILE A 177 -10.86 -2.04 0.97
C ILE A 177 -12.09 -2.79 1.49
N ASN A 178 -12.33 -2.82 2.81
CA ASN A 178 -13.56 -3.38 3.37
C ASN A 178 -14.79 -2.64 2.84
N GLU A 179 -14.78 -1.31 2.87
CA GLU A 179 -15.86 -0.48 2.31
C GLU A 179 -16.03 -0.66 0.79
N HIS A 180 -14.95 -0.92 0.05
CA HIS A 180 -15.06 -1.29 -1.36
C HIS A 180 -15.83 -2.60 -1.54
N HIS A 181 -15.56 -3.63 -0.73
CA HIS A 181 -16.32 -4.89 -0.80
C HIS A 181 -17.81 -4.73 -0.49
N ARG A 182 -18.21 -3.71 0.28
CA ARG A 182 -19.62 -3.39 0.54
C ARG A 182 -20.40 -2.99 -0.71
N THR A 183 -19.71 -2.34 -1.66
CA THR A 183 -20.33 -1.69 -2.83
C THR A 183 -19.86 -2.26 -4.16
N SER A 184 -18.86 -3.14 -4.16
CA SER A 184 -18.32 -3.73 -5.39
C SER A 184 -19.38 -4.59 -6.10
N PRO A 185 -19.64 -4.34 -7.39
CA PRO A 185 -20.56 -5.18 -8.17
C PRO A 185 -19.96 -6.56 -8.49
N ILE A 186 -18.63 -6.70 -8.40
CA ILE A 186 -17.92 -7.96 -8.62
C ILE A 186 -17.36 -8.42 -7.27
N PRO A 187 -17.87 -9.52 -6.69
CA PRO A 187 -17.34 -10.08 -5.46
C PRO A 187 -15.88 -10.50 -5.62
N HIS A 188 -15.08 -10.27 -4.57
CA HIS A 188 -13.74 -10.82 -4.51
C HIS A 188 -13.82 -12.34 -4.23
N PRO A 189 -13.01 -13.20 -4.87
CA PRO A 189 -13.12 -14.66 -4.72
C PRO A 189 -12.84 -15.17 -3.31
N TYR A 190 -12.11 -14.42 -2.49
CA TYR A 190 -11.66 -14.85 -1.16
C TYR A 190 -12.05 -13.89 -0.03
N GLU A 191 -12.48 -12.67 -0.35
CA GLU A 191 -12.75 -11.63 0.65
C GLU A 191 -14.13 -11.03 0.40
N SER A 192 -14.78 -10.56 1.46
CA SER A 192 -16.10 -9.94 1.41
C SER A 192 -16.19 -8.80 2.39
N TYR A 193 -17.31 -8.06 2.37
CA TYR A 193 -17.57 -7.03 3.36
C TYR A 193 -17.72 -7.66 4.74
N LEU A 194 -16.99 -7.11 5.71
CA LEU A 194 -17.15 -7.41 7.12
C LEU A 194 -17.94 -6.28 7.80
N GLU A 195 -19.01 -6.68 8.49
CA GLU A 195 -19.75 -5.80 9.41
C GLU A 195 -18.83 -5.26 10.51
N PRO A 196 -19.16 -4.10 11.13
CA PRO A 196 -18.25 -3.38 12.02
C PRO A 196 -17.55 -4.24 13.08
N ASP A 197 -18.27 -5.08 13.82
CA ASP A 197 -17.67 -5.92 14.86
C ASP A 197 -16.73 -6.99 14.32
N ALA A 198 -17.05 -7.58 13.15
CA ALA A 198 -16.19 -8.55 12.49
C ALA A 198 -14.94 -7.88 11.94
N PHE A 199 -15.10 -6.71 11.31
CA PHE A 199 -13.99 -5.90 10.82
C PHE A 199 -13.05 -5.49 11.96
N GLN A 200 -13.57 -5.06 13.12
CA GLN A 200 -12.71 -4.69 14.25
C GLN A 200 -11.89 -5.87 14.80
N ARG A 201 -12.46 -7.08 14.82
CA ARG A 201 -11.70 -8.29 15.21
C ARG A 201 -10.58 -8.60 14.21
N GLU A 202 -10.91 -8.60 12.93
CA GLU A 202 -9.95 -8.82 11.83
C GLU A 202 -8.83 -7.77 11.84
N LEU A 203 -9.18 -6.49 12.00
CA LEU A 203 -8.23 -5.39 12.08
C LEU A 203 -7.31 -5.51 13.30
N SER A 204 -7.84 -5.91 14.45
CA SER A 204 -7.06 -6.11 15.67
C SER A 204 -6.00 -7.19 15.50
N ASP A 205 -6.36 -8.31 14.86
CA ASP A 205 -5.44 -9.41 14.56
C ASP A 205 -4.33 -8.97 13.59
N ARG A 206 -4.72 -8.32 12.49
CA ARG A 206 -3.80 -7.74 11.50
C ARG A 206 -2.82 -6.75 12.11
N LEU A 207 -3.31 -5.83 12.96
CA LEU A 207 -2.45 -4.84 13.62
C LEU A 207 -1.49 -5.49 14.61
N ALA A 208 -1.91 -6.56 15.29
CA ALA A 208 -1.01 -7.32 16.17
C ALA A 208 0.13 -7.98 15.38
N SER A 209 -0.18 -8.58 14.21
CA SER A 209 0.83 -9.13 13.31
C SER A 209 1.75 -8.08 12.71
N TYR A 210 1.16 -7.01 12.17
CA TYR A 210 1.90 -5.87 11.60
C TYR A 210 2.85 -5.23 12.62
N ARG A 211 2.43 -5.08 13.88
CA ARG A 211 3.29 -4.56 14.94
C ARG A 211 4.51 -5.44 15.19
N ARG A 212 4.32 -6.77 15.26
CA ARG A 212 5.43 -7.72 15.45
C ARG A 212 6.43 -7.61 14.31
N PHE A 213 5.94 -7.59 13.07
CA PHE A 213 6.78 -7.40 11.89
C PHE A 213 7.61 -6.10 11.97
N LEU A 214 6.97 -4.97 12.27
CA LEU A 214 7.68 -3.68 12.38
C LEU A 214 8.70 -3.66 13.52
N GLN A 215 8.48 -4.37 14.62
CA GLN A 215 9.46 -4.50 15.70
C GLN A 215 10.71 -5.28 15.27
N GLU A 216 10.59 -6.21 14.32
CA GLU A 216 11.71 -6.92 13.72
C GLU A 216 12.41 -6.09 12.63
N TRP A 217 11.73 -5.08 12.08
CA TRP A 217 12.25 -4.15 11.07
C TRP A 217 12.31 -2.70 11.57
N PRO A 218 13.15 -2.41 12.58
CA PRO A 218 13.42 -1.03 12.99
C PRO A 218 14.15 -0.25 11.89
N GLY A 219 14.12 1.08 11.96
CA GLY A 219 14.64 1.96 10.92
C GLY A 219 16.10 1.74 10.54
N ASP A 220 16.96 1.37 11.50
CA ASP A 220 18.36 1.00 11.25
C ASP A 220 18.48 -0.26 10.38
N ARG A 221 17.67 -1.29 10.66
CA ARG A 221 17.61 -2.49 9.81
C ARG A 221 17.09 -2.19 8.40
N VAL A 222 16.11 -1.29 8.28
CA VAL A 222 15.63 -0.84 6.95
C VAL A 222 16.75 -0.09 6.21
N LEU A 223 17.50 0.78 6.89
CA LEU A 223 18.65 1.46 6.30
C LEU A 223 19.75 0.49 5.85
N GLU A 224 20.00 -0.59 6.60
CA GLU A 224 20.94 -1.63 6.20
C GLU A 224 20.50 -2.35 4.93
N LEU A 225 19.21 -2.69 4.82
CA LEU A 225 18.63 -3.27 3.61
C LEU A 225 18.84 -2.35 2.39
N LEU A 226 18.56 -1.05 2.53
CA LEU A 226 18.74 -0.09 1.44
C LEU A 226 20.21 0.06 1.02
N LYS A 227 21.14 0.01 1.97
CA LYS A 227 22.59 0.06 1.68
C LYS A 227 23.03 -1.15 0.88
N GLN A 228 22.57 -2.35 1.23
CA GLN A 228 22.90 -3.59 0.52
C GLN A 228 22.39 -3.56 -0.92
N ASN A 229 21.16 -3.06 -1.13
CA ASN A 229 20.56 -2.95 -2.46
C ASN A 229 21.31 -1.98 -3.38
N ASN A 230 21.84 -0.88 -2.85
CA ASN A 230 22.62 0.10 -3.64
C ASN A 230 24.03 -0.37 -4.02
N THR A 231 24.49 -1.52 -3.51
CA THR A 231 25.81 -2.09 -3.80
C THR A 231 25.78 -3.23 -4.83
N GLN A 232 24.60 -3.59 -5.33
CA GLN A 232 24.39 -4.58 -6.39
C GLN A 232 24.22 -3.89 -7.74
#